data_AF-A0AA38LN03-F1
#
_entry.id   AF-A0AA38LN03-F1
#
_cell.length_a   1.000
_cell.length_b   1.000
_cell.length_c   1.000
_cell.angle_alpha   90.00
_cell.angle_beta   90.00
_cell.angle_gamma   90.00
#
_symmetry.space_group_name_H-M   'P 1'
#
loop_
_entity.id
_entity.type
_entity.pdbx_description
1 polymer ?
#
loop_
_entity_poly.entity_id
_entity_poly.type
_entity_poly.pdbx_seq_one_letter_code
_entity_poly.pdbx_strand_id
1 'polypeptide(L)'
;MQRRKCGSKCLLAPYFPPHDPHKFSIVHTIFGAANIVKILRDIPLESREDAVISMVYEARARVHDPVYGCTGIVCRLQQQVLSLQSQLATARAHLLNLQAYLLPPVFGFSSA
;
A
#
# COMPACT_ATOMS: atom_id res chain seq x y z
N MET A 1 1.41 2.21 -26.09
CA MET A 1 2.68 2.78 -26.63
C MET A 1 2.36 4.09 -27.35
N GLN A 2 2.86 5.23 -26.85
CA GLN A 2 2.59 6.54 -27.48
C GLN A 2 3.48 6.70 -28.73
N ARG A 3 2.88 6.84 -29.91
CA ARG A 3 3.60 7.03 -31.20
C ARG A 3 4.14 8.45 -31.43
N ARG A 4 4.05 9.34 -30.44
CA ARG A 4 4.57 10.72 -30.57
C ARG A 4 6.06 10.74 -30.24
N LYS A 5 6.85 11.43 -31.06
CA LYS A 5 8.26 11.71 -30.74
C LYS A 5 8.34 12.54 -29.45
N CYS A 6 9.09 12.05 -28.48
CA CYS A 6 9.37 12.76 -27.23
C CYS A 6 10.41 13.86 -27.57
N GLY A 7 10.02 15.13 -27.45
CA GLY A 7 10.91 16.27 -27.69
C GLY A 7 11.86 16.54 -26.51
N SER A 8 12.76 17.52 -26.64
CA SER A 8 13.72 17.88 -25.58
C SER A 8 13.09 18.33 -24.25
N LYS A 9 11.81 18.73 -24.26
CA LYS A 9 11.04 19.18 -23.08
C LYS A 9 9.96 18.18 -22.64
N CYS A 10 10.16 16.90 -22.92
CA CYS A 10 9.19 15.85 -22.63
C CYS A 10 9.12 15.58 -21.11
N LEU A 11 8.00 15.97 -20.48
CA LEU A 11 7.81 15.85 -19.02
C LEU A 11 7.88 14.40 -18.51
N LEU A 12 7.55 13.44 -19.36
CA LEU A 12 7.55 12.02 -19.00
C LEU A 12 8.93 11.36 -19.06
N ALA A 13 9.89 11.95 -19.80
CA ALA A 13 11.18 11.32 -20.07
C ALA A 13 12.00 10.99 -18.81
N PRO A 14 12.06 11.84 -17.76
CA PRO A 14 12.78 11.52 -16.54
C PRO A 14 12.21 10.30 -15.79
N TYR A 15 10.90 10.09 -15.87
CA TYR A 15 10.19 9.10 -15.04
C TYR A 15 9.92 7.77 -15.75
N PHE A 16 9.89 7.80 -17.09
CA PHE A 16 9.60 6.67 -17.97
C PHE A 16 10.73 6.47 -18.99
N PRO A 17 11.89 5.97 -18.54
CA PRO A 17 13.04 5.77 -19.40
C PRO A 17 12.82 4.60 -20.37
N PRO A 18 13.49 4.58 -21.54
CA PRO A 18 13.26 3.60 -22.59
C PRO A 18 13.67 2.16 -22.22
N HIS A 19 14.46 1.97 -21.15
CA HIS A 19 14.87 0.64 -20.70
C HIS A 19 13.74 -0.13 -19.98
N ASP A 20 12.68 0.54 -19.55
CA ASP A 20 11.49 -0.08 -18.95
C ASP A 20 10.21 0.37 -19.67
N PRO A 21 9.96 -0.13 -20.90
CA PRO A 21 8.77 0.23 -21.66
C PRO A 21 7.48 -0.29 -21.01
N HIS A 22 7.57 -1.34 -20.19
CA HIS A 22 6.42 -1.91 -19.49
C HIS A 22 5.89 -0.97 -18.43
N LYS A 23 6.77 -0.29 -17.66
CA LYS A 23 6.38 0.73 -16.68
C LYS A 23 5.44 1.77 -17.30
N PHE A 24 5.79 2.32 -18.45
CA PHE A 24 4.93 3.29 -19.13
C PHE A 24 3.66 2.66 -19.70
N SER A 25 3.74 1.46 -20.30
CA SER A 25 2.59 0.82 -20.95
C SER A 25 1.42 0.57 -20.00
N ILE A 26 1.71 0.09 -18.79
CA ILE A 26 0.68 -0.24 -17.80
C ILE A 26 0.01 1.05 -17.28
N VAL A 27 0.81 2.04 -16.88
CA VAL A 27 0.26 3.33 -16.39
C VAL A 27 -0.51 4.05 -17.50
N HIS A 28 0.02 4.05 -18.72
CA HIS A 28 -0.67 4.62 -19.88
C HIS A 28 -2.04 3.95 -20.12
N THR A 29 -2.15 2.64 -19.93
CA THR A 29 -3.40 1.91 -20.17
C THR A 29 -4.45 2.24 -19.12
N ILE A 30 -4.04 2.42 -17.86
CA ILE A 30 -4.97 2.66 -16.75
C ILE A 30 -5.31 4.15 -16.60
N PHE A 31 -4.31 5.03 -16.66
CA PHE A 31 -4.49 6.47 -16.43
C PHE A 31 -4.64 7.27 -17.73
N GLY A 32 -3.97 6.85 -18.81
CA GLY A 32 -3.84 7.64 -20.04
C GLY A 32 -2.75 8.71 -19.98
N ALA A 33 -2.02 8.90 -21.09
CA ALA A 33 -0.90 9.85 -21.16
C ALA A 33 -1.26 11.27 -20.72
N ALA A 34 -2.43 11.78 -21.13
CA ALA A 34 -2.85 13.15 -20.83
C ALA A 34 -3.05 13.37 -19.32
N ASN A 35 -3.65 12.39 -18.63
CA ASN A 35 -3.88 12.46 -17.19
C ASN A 35 -2.58 12.37 -16.40
N ILE A 36 -1.66 11.47 -16.79
CA ILE A 36 -0.33 11.40 -16.17
C ILE A 36 0.37 12.76 -16.26
N VAL A 37 0.39 13.36 -17.46
CA VAL A 37 1.01 14.69 -17.65
C VAL A 37 0.30 15.77 -16.83
N LYS A 38 -1.03 15.74 -16.74
CA LYS A 38 -1.80 16.68 -15.92
C LYS A 38 -1.43 16.55 -14.44
N ILE A 39 -1.50 15.34 -13.87
CA ILE A 39 -1.16 15.06 -12.47
C ILE A 39 0.26 15.54 -12.15
N LEU A 40 1.23 15.21 -13.00
CA LEU A 40 2.62 15.62 -12.76
C LEU A 40 2.82 17.13 -12.83
N ARG A 41 2.04 17.88 -13.61
CA ARG A 41 2.10 19.35 -13.60
C ARG A 41 1.54 19.95 -12.32
N ASP A 42 0.51 19.31 -11.77
CA ASP A 42 -0.25 19.82 -10.63
C ASP A 42 0.44 19.55 -9.28
N ILE A 43 1.57 18.82 -9.27
CA ILE A 43 2.34 18.49 -8.06
C ILE A 43 3.78 19.07 -8.09
N PRO A 44 4.38 19.33 -6.91
CA PRO A 44 5.77 19.76 -6.78
C PRO A 44 6.76 18.76 -7.40
N LEU A 45 7.91 19.26 -7.85
CA LEU A 45 8.89 18.44 -8.55
C LEU A 45 9.44 17.31 -7.69
N GLU A 46 9.68 17.56 -6.40
CA GLU A 46 10.13 16.58 -5.42
C GLU A 46 9.16 15.39 -5.26
N SER A 47 7.86 15.60 -5.45
CA SER A 47 6.84 14.55 -5.27
C SER A 47 6.56 13.76 -6.55
N ARG A 48 7.12 14.16 -7.70
CA ARG A 48 6.78 13.54 -8.99
C ARG A 48 7.27 12.11 -9.12
N GLU A 49 8.44 11.80 -8.59
CA GLU A 49 8.96 10.42 -8.63
C GLU A 49 8.03 9.49 -7.83
N ASP A 50 7.69 9.88 -6.59
CA ASP A 50 6.79 9.11 -5.73
C ASP A 50 5.37 8.99 -6.32
N ALA A 51 4.87 10.04 -6.98
CA ALA A 51 3.60 9.98 -7.70
C ALA A 51 3.65 8.98 -8.86
N VAL A 52 4.74 8.94 -9.63
CA VAL A 52 4.92 7.94 -10.70
C VAL A 52 5.02 6.53 -10.12
N ILE A 53 5.78 6.33 -9.05
CA ILE A 53 5.86 5.02 -8.37
C ILE A 53 4.47 4.57 -7.93
N SER A 54 3.69 5.46 -7.33
CA SER A 54 2.30 5.19 -6.90
C SER A 54 1.38 4.85 -8.07
N MET A 55 1.42 5.65 -9.15
CA MET A 55 0.65 5.36 -10.37
C MET A 55 1.02 4.01 -10.99
N VAL A 56 2.30 3.63 -11.00
CA VAL A 56 2.74 2.31 -11.47
C VAL A 56 2.19 1.18 -10.60
N TYR A 57 2.24 1.35 -9.27
CA TYR A 57 1.69 0.38 -8.33
C TYR A 57 0.18 0.21 -8.53
N GLU A 58 -0.57 1.31 -8.56
CA GLU A 58 -2.03 1.31 -8.76
C GLU A 58 -2.42 0.71 -10.12
N ALA A 59 -1.70 1.06 -11.19
CA ALA A 59 -1.95 0.52 -12.51
C ALA A 59 -1.72 -1.01 -12.54
N ARG A 60 -0.64 -1.49 -11.92
CA ARG A 60 -0.37 -2.94 -11.80
C ARG A 60 -1.46 -3.65 -11.00
N ALA A 61 -1.90 -3.06 -9.89
CA ALA A 61 -2.98 -3.61 -9.09
C ALA A 61 -4.29 -3.69 -9.90
N ARG A 62 -4.63 -2.65 -10.68
CA ARG A 62 -5.81 -2.63 -11.55
C ARG A 62 -5.73 -3.62 -12.71
N VAL A 63 -4.54 -3.89 -13.24
CA VAL A 63 -4.35 -4.95 -14.25
C VAL A 63 -4.58 -6.33 -13.65
N HIS A 64 -4.14 -6.57 -12.42
CA HIS A 64 -4.34 -7.85 -11.74
C HIS A 64 -5.78 -8.05 -11.27
N ASP A 65 -6.40 -6.98 -10.75
CA ASP A 65 -7.79 -6.95 -10.31
C ASP A 65 -8.52 -5.77 -10.99
N PRO A 66 -9.20 -6.02 -12.13
CA PRO A 66 -9.92 -4.99 -12.86
C PRO A 66 -11.12 -4.41 -12.11
N VAL A 67 -11.61 -5.08 -11.06
CA VAL A 67 -12.79 -4.66 -10.30
C VAL A 67 -12.37 -3.77 -9.14
N TYR A 68 -11.47 -4.25 -8.28
CA TYR A 68 -11.10 -3.57 -7.04
C TYR A 68 -9.69 -2.98 -7.05
N GLY A 69 -8.80 -3.39 -7.94
CA GLY A 69 -7.43 -2.89 -8.03
C GLY A 69 -6.71 -2.83 -6.68
N CYS A 70 -6.10 -1.69 -6.37
CA CYS A 70 -5.43 -1.49 -5.09
C CYS A 70 -6.38 -1.45 -3.88
N THR A 71 -7.66 -1.10 -4.07
CA THR A 71 -8.66 -1.10 -2.98
C THR A 71 -8.88 -2.50 -2.43
N GLY A 72 -8.86 -3.54 -3.28
CA GLY A 72 -8.94 -4.94 -2.84
C GLY A 72 -7.76 -5.33 -1.95
N ILE A 73 -6.56 -4.85 -2.28
CA ILE A 73 -5.34 -5.06 -1.48
C ILE A 73 -5.48 -4.38 -0.12
N VAL A 74 -5.94 -3.12 -0.08
CA VAL A 74 -6.18 -2.38 1.16
C VAL A 74 -7.18 -3.09 2.05
N CYS A 75 -8.32 -3.53 1.51
CA CYS A 75 -9.35 -4.26 2.25
C CYS A 75 -8.80 -5.54 2.89
N ARG A 76 -8.04 -6.34 2.11
CA ARG A 76 -7.41 -7.56 2.63
C ARG A 76 -6.41 -7.25 3.76
N LEU A 77 -5.57 -6.23 3.60
CA LEU A 77 -4.62 -5.83 4.63
C LEU A 77 -5.34 -5.37 5.91
N GLN A 78 -6.42 -4.61 5.80
CA GLN A 78 -7.24 -4.22 6.95
C GLN A 78 -7.83 -5.42 7.67
N GLN A 79 -8.36 -6.41 6.95
CA GLN A 79 -8.85 -7.66 7.54
C GLN A 79 -7.74 -8.45 8.25
N GLN A 80 -6.54 -8.50 7.66
CA GLN A 80 -5.38 -9.16 8.28
C GLN A 80 -4.96 -8.46 9.58
N VAL A 81 -4.93 -7.13 9.60
CA VAL A 81 -4.63 -6.36 10.82
C VAL A 81 -5.63 -6.70 11.92
N LEU A 82 -6.93 -6.69 11.62
CA LEU A 82 -7.97 -7.04 12.60
C LEU A 82 -7.84 -8.47 13.12
N SER A 83 -7.60 -9.43 12.22
CA SER A 83 -7.38 -10.83 12.59
C SER A 83 -6.17 -10.98 13.52
N LEU A 84 -5.05 -10.34 13.18
CA LEU A 84 -3.82 -10.41 13.98
C LEU A 84 -4.00 -9.74 15.35
N GLN A 85 -4.71 -8.61 15.41
CA GLN A 85 -5.05 -7.96 16.68
C GLN A 85 -5.91 -8.87 17.57
N SER A 86 -6.89 -9.58 16.99
CA SER A 86 -7.70 -10.55 17.72
C SER A 86 -6.84 -11.70 18.27
N GLN A 87 -5.99 -12.29 17.43
CA GLN A 87 -5.10 -13.38 17.85
C GLN A 87 -4.16 -12.94 18.98
N LEU A 88 -3.61 -11.73 18.87
CA LEU A 88 -2.76 -11.16 19.91
C LEU A 88 -3.52 -10.93 21.22
N ALA A 89 -4.76 -10.46 21.17
CA ALA A 89 -5.60 -10.29 22.36
C ALA A 89 -5.89 -11.64 23.03
N THR A 90 -6.23 -12.66 22.26
CA THR A 90 -6.44 -14.03 22.75
C THR A 90 -5.17 -14.58 23.41
N ALA A 91 -4.01 -14.48 22.75
CA ALA A 91 -2.74 -14.95 23.29
C ALA A 91 -2.39 -14.24 24.62
N ARG A 92 -2.59 -12.92 24.69
CA ARG A 92 -2.38 -12.14 25.93
C ARG A 92 -3.31 -12.60 27.06
N ALA A 93 -4.59 -12.84 26.76
CA ALA A 93 -5.54 -13.36 27.74
C ALA A 93 -5.13 -14.74 28.27
N HIS A 94 -4.67 -15.64 27.39
CA HIS A 94 -4.13 -16.94 27.81
C HIS A 94 -2.92 -16.80 28.74
N LEU A 95 -1.97 -15.90 28.43
CA LEU A 95 -0.81 -15.66 29.29
C LEU A 95 -1.21 -15.14 30.67
N LEU A 96 -2.14 -14.19 30.74
CA LEU A 96 -2.65 -13.65 32.01
C LEU A 96 -3.33 -14.73 32.84
N ASN A 97 -4.15 -15.58 32.22
CA ASN A 97 -4.79 -16.69 32.90
C ASN A 97 -3.75 -17.66 33.49
N LEU A 98 -2.74 -18.05 32.72
CA LEU A 98 -1.66 -18.90 33.21
C LEU A 98 -0.87 -18.26 34.36
N GLN A 99 -0.59 -16.95 34.27
CA GLN A 99 0.05 -16.22 35.38
C GLN A 99 -0.80 -16.24 36.65
N ALA A 100 -2.12 -16.08 36.53
CA ALA A 100 -3.05 -16.17 37.65
C ALA A 100 -3.13 -17.60 38.25
N TYR A 101 -2.94 -18.65 37.45
CA TYR A 101 -2.82 -20.01 37.97
C TYR A 101 -1.49 -20.27 38.69
N LEU A 102 -0.41 -19.61 38.28
CA LEU A 102 0.94 -19.80 38.83
C LEU A 102 1.23 -18.94 40.08
N LEU A 103 0.49 -17.84 40.27
CA LEU A 103 0.48 -17.05 41.50
C LEU A 103 -0.80 -17.37 42.28
N PRO A 104 -0.76 -18.19 43.35
CA PRO A 104 -1.94 -18.33 44.20
C PRO A 104 -2.33 -16.94 44.71
N PRO A 105 -3.63 -16.63 44.86
CA PRO A 105 -4.05 -15.42 45.53
C PRO A 105 -3.35 -15.38 46.88
N VAL A 106 -2.57 -14.32 47.11
CA VAL A 106 -2.17 -13.90 48.46
C VAL A 106 -3.45 -13.47 49.17
N PHE A 107 -4.31 -14.43 49.50
CA PHE A 107 -5.43 -14.23 50.41
C PHE A 107 -4.80 -13.74 51.71
N GLY A 108 -5.12 -12.50 52.05
CA GLY A 108 -4.60 -11.83 53.23
C GLY A 108 -4.73 -12.70 54.47
N PHE A 109 -3.59 -13.01 55.08
CA PHE A 109 -3.54 -13.26 56.51
C PHE A 109 -3.84 -11.93 57.21
N SER A 110 -5.12 -11.63 57.42
CA SER A 110 -5.54 -10.77 58.52
C SER A 110 -5.98 -11.70 59.63
N SER A 111 -5.03 -12.05 60.50
CA SER A 111 -5.32 -12.66 61.80
C SER A 111 -5.33 -11.56 62.85
N ALA A 112 -6.50 -11.44 63.50
CA ALA A 112 -6.79 -11.04 64.88
C ALA A 112 -5.88 -10.02 65.58
#